data_AF-A0A961Y4J4-F1
#
_entry.id   AF-A0A961Y4J4-F1
#
_cell.length_a   1.000
_cell.length_b   1.000
_cell.length_c   1.000
_cell.angle_alpha   90.00
_cell.angle_beta   90.00
_cell.angle_gamma   90.00
#
_symmetry.space_group_name_H-M   'P 1'
#
loop_
_entity.id
_entity.type
_entity.pdbx_description
1 polymer ?
#
loop_
_entity_poly.entity_id
_entity_poly.type
_entity_poly.pdbx_seq_one_letter_code
_entity_poly.pdbx_strand_id
1 'polypeptide(L)' 'MQDVPADDNLIELTADIVAAYISNNTVNSADLPKLIFDIHSSLKGLSGGEVAEPVEELKPAVNPRRSVTPDYIVCLEDG' A
#
# COMPACT_ATOMS: atom_id res chain seq x y z
N MET A 1 -12.17 -30.07 -2.54
CA MET A 1 -11.26 -28.91 -2.65
C MET A 1 -12.17 -27.71 -2.85
N GLN A 2 -12.41 -26.90 -1.81
CA GLN A 2 -13.31 -25.74 -1.93
C GLN A 2 -12.52 -24.62 -2.60
N ASP A 3 -12.91 -24.24 -3.81
CA ASP A 3 -12.46 -23.00 -4.45
C ASP A 3 -13.15 -21.82 -3.75
N VAL A 4 -12.63 -21.45 -2.58
CA VAL A 4 -12.98 -20.21 -1.90
C VAL A 4 -12.31 -19.08 -2.69
N PRO A 5 -13.05 -18.03 -3.11
CA PRO A 5 -12.44 -16.93 -3.84
C PRO A 5 -11.28 -16.36 -3.01
N ALA A 6 -10.17 -16.01 -3.67
CA ALA A 6 -8.92 -15.66 -3.00
C ALA A 6 -9.07 -14.55 -1.94
N ASP A 7 -10.03 -13.63 -2.13
CA ASP A 7 -10.34 -12.56 -1.18
C ASP A 7 -10.98 -13.07 0.13
N ASP A 8 -11.88 -14.05 0.07
CA ASP A 8 -12.53 -14.63 1.25
C ASP A 8 -11.52 -15.39 2.12
N ASN A 9 -10.53 -16.02 1.49
CA ASN A 9 -9.42 -16.70 2.17
C ASN A 9 -8.50 -15.70 2.91
N LEU A 10 -8.20 -14.55 2.29
CA LEU A 10 -7.39 -13.50 2.93
C LEU A 10 -8.06 -12.90 4.17
N ILE A 11 -9.38 -12.75 4.14
CA ILE A 11 -10.15 -12.26 5.29
C ILE A 11 -10.08 -13.26 6.45
N GLU A 12 -10.28 -14.56 6.17
CA GLU A 12 -10.20 -15.63 7.16
C GLU A 12 -8.81 -15.68 7.82
N LEU A 13 -7.74 -15.69 7.01
CA LEU A 13 -6.37 -15.69 7.50
C LEU A 13 -6.03 -14.44 8.33
N THR A 14 -6.51 -13.26 7.91
CA THR A 14 -6.31 -12.02 8.67
C THR A 14 -6.97 -12.11 10.03
N ALA A 15 -8.23 -12.59 10.08
CA ALA A 15 -8.98 -12.71 11.32
C ALA A 15 -8.30 -13.68 12.29
N ASP A 16 -7.84 -14.83 11.80
CA ASP A 16 -7.13 -15.83 12.61
C ASP A 16 -5.82 -15.29 13.20
N ILE A 17 -5.03 -14.58 12.40
CA ILE A 17 -3.77 -13.98 12.87
C ILE A 17 -4.04 -12.89 13.92
N VAL A 18 -5.00 -12.00 13.67
CA VAL A 18 -5.34 -10.93 14.62
C VAL A 18 -5.85 -11.53 15.92
N ALA A 19 -6.75 -12.52 15.86
CA ALA A 19 -7.28 -13.20 17.03
C ALA A 19 -6.16 -13.88 17.85
N ALA A 20 -5.25 -14.60 17.20
CA ALA A 20 -4.10 -15.20 17.85
C ALA A 20 -3.20 -14.15 18.51
N TYR A 21 -2.93 -13.04 17.81
CA TYR A 21 -2.06 -11.98 18.34
C TYR A 21 -2.67 -11.33 19.58
N ILE A 22 -3.93 -10.91 19.55
CA ILE A 22 -4.58 -10.25 20.69
C ILE A 22 -4.91 -11.21 21.83
N SER A 23 -4.96 -12.53 21.58
CA SER A 23 -5.14 -13.54 22.63
C SER A 23 -3.96 -13.57 23.62
N ASN A 24 -2.77 -13.16 23.15
CA ASN A 24 -1.53 -13.21 23.92
C ASN A 24 -0.86 -11.83 24.09
N ASN A 25 -1.45 -10.77 23.54
CA ASN A 25 -0.89 -9.41 23.58
C ASN A 25 -1.99 -8.40 23.94
N THR A 26 -1.62 -7.40 24.76
CA THR A 26 -2.52 -6.27 25.06
C THR A 26 -2.40 -5.24 23.95
N VAL A 27 -3.50 -4.95 23.27
CA VAL A 27 -3.58 -3.97 22.19
C VAL A 27 -4.61 -2.92 22.57
N ASN A 28 -4.29 -1.64 22.38
CA ASN A 28 -5.27 -0.58 22.59
C ASN A 28 -6.37 -0.70 21.53
N SER A 29 -7.63 -0.56 21.96
CA SER A 29 -8.79 -0.55 21.05
C SER A 29 -8.65 0.44 19.88
N ALA A 30 -7.96 1.57 20.09
CA ALA A 30 -7.71 2.55 19.04
C ALA A 30 -6.73 2.06 17.96
N ASP A 31 -5.85 1.12 18.28
CA ASP A 31 -4.82 0.60 17.39
C ASP A 31 -5.30 -0.65 16.61
N LEU A 32 -6.37 -1.30 17.06
CA LEU A 32 -6.93 -2.49 16.41
C LEU A 32 -7.25 -2.29 14.91
N PRO A 33 -7.90 -1.19 14.48
CA PRO A 33 -8.17 -0.99 13.05
C PRO A 33 -6.91 -0.95 12.21
N LYS A 34 -5.85 -0.30 12.72
CA LYS A 34 -4.55 -0.21 12.04
C LYS A 34 -3.88 -1.58 11.95
N LEU A 35 -3.88 -2.34 13.05
CA LEU A 35 -3.30 -3.69 13.08
C LEU A 35 -3.96 -4.63 12.07
N ILE A 36 -5.29 -4.61 11.98
CA ILE A 36 -6.05 -5.41 11.00
C ILE A 36 -5.66 -5.01 9.57
N PHE A 37 -5.59 -3.70 9.30
CA PHE A 37 -5.21 -3.18 7.99
C PHE A 37 -3.78 -3.60 7.59
N ASP A 38 -2.82 -3.47 8.50
CA ASP A 38 -1.41 -3.76 8.23
C ASP A 38 -1.20 -5.26 7.95
N ILE A 39 -1.85 -6.15 8.71
CA ILE A 39 -1.79 -7.61 8.48
C ILE A 39 -2.45 -7.97 7.15
N HIS A 40 -3.68 -7.49 6.89
CA HIS A 40 -4.39 -7.77 5.64
C HIS A 40 -3.61 -7.27 4.43
N SER A 41 -3.05 -6.06 4.49
CA SER A 41 -2.26 -5.47 3.40
C SER A 41 -0.98 -6.28 3.15
N SER A 42 -0.33 -6.76 4.22
CA SER A 42 0.84 -7.62 4.11
C SER A 42 0.50 -8.95 3.42
N LEU A 43 -0.58 -9.63 3.84
CA LEU A 43 -1.02 -10.88 3.23
C LEU A 43 -1.43 -10.71 1.77
N LYS A 44 -2.17 -9.63 1.46
CA LYS A 44 -2.54 -9.27 0.09
C LYS A 44 -1.30 -9.04 -0.79
N GLY A 45 -0.29 -8.36 -0.25
CA GLY A 45 1.00 -8.15 -0.89
C GLY A 45 1.72 -9.47 -1.24
N LEU A 46 1.71 -10.42 -0.31
CA LEU A 46 2.30 -11.75 -0.50
C LEU A 46 1.49 -12.62 -1.48
N SER A 47 0.17 -12.44 -1.55
CA SER A 47 -0.73 -13.17 -2.45
C SER A 47 -0.67 -12.71 -3.91
N GLY A 48 0.27 -11.84 -4.27
CA GLY A 48 0.42 -11.32 -5.63
C GLY A 48 -0.46 -10.09 -5.94
N GLY A 49 -1.11 -9.52 -4.93
CA GLY A 49 -1.61 -8.16 -5.03
C GLY A 49 -0.40 -7.23 -5.02
N GLU A 50 -0.12 -6.58 -6.15
CA GLU A 50 0.92 -5.56 -6.25
C GLU A 50 0.77 -4.60 -5.07
N VAL A 51 1.72 -4.65 -4.13
CA VAL A 51 1.89 -3.58 -3.15
C VAL A 51 2.25 -2.39 -4.01
N ALA A 52 1.28 -1.50 -4.27
CA ALA A 52 1.54 -0.28 -5.00
C ALA A 52 2.73 0.37 -4.32
N GLU A 53 3.89 0.36 -5.00
CA GLU A 53 5.06 1.07 -4.52
C GLU A 53 4.59 2.49 -4.22
N PRO A 54 4.99 3.07 -3.07
CA PRO A 54 4.67 4.47 -2.82
C PRO A 54 5.15 5.23 -4.04
N VAL A 55 4.20 5.78 -4.80
CA VAL A 55 4.50 6.55 -6.01
C VAL A 55 5.47 7.62 -5.54
N GLU A 56 6.75 7.46 -5.87
CA GLU A 56 7.72 8.49 -5.59
C GLU A 56 7.17 9.73 -6.30
N GLU A 57 6.85 10.76 -5.53
CA GLU A 57 6.43 12.03 -6.10
C GLU A 57 7.51 12.42 -7.11
N LEU A 58 7.16 12.38 -8.40
CA LEU A 58 8.08 12.71 -9.48
C LEU A 58 8.57 14.12 -9.22
N LYS A 59 9.80 14.23 -8.69
CA LYS A 59 10.45 15.52 -8.46
C LYS A 59 10.81 16.05 -9.85
N PRO A 60 10.22 17.17 -10.28
CA PRO A 60 10.49 17.70 -11.61
C PRO A 60 12.00 17.94 -11.77
N ALA A 61 12.59 17.45 -12.87
CA ALA A 61 14.03 17.62 -13.14
C ALA A 61 14.40 19.11 -13.22
N VAL A 62 13.45 19.95 -13.62
CA VAL A 62 13.57 21.40 -13.66
C VAL A 62 12.35 22.06 -13.03
N ASN A 63 12.56 23.26 -12.47
CA ASN A 63 11.46 24.04 -11.90
C ASN A 63 10.41 24.33 -13.00
N PRO A 64 9.10 24.08 -12.77
CA PRO A 64 8.05 24.29 -13.77
C PRO A 64 7.98 25.71 -14.34
N ARG A 65 8.46 26.73 -13.60
CA ARG A 65 8.52 28.10 -14.12
C ARG A 65 9.67 28.34 -15.11
N ARG A 66 10.66 27.45 -15.12
CA ARG A 66 11.84 27.50 -16.00
C ARG A 66 11.71 26.58 -17.22
N SER A 67 10.71 25.71 -17.25
CA SER A 67 10.48 24.81 -18.39
C SER A 67 9.74 25.47 -19.55
N VAL A 68 9.15 26.64 -19.34
CA VAL A 68 8.49 27.42 -20.39
C VAL A 68 9.28 28.70 -20.63
N THR A 69 9.93 28.77 -21.78
CA THR A 69 10.56 30.00 -22.29
C THR A 69 9.77 30.50 -23.51
N PRO A 70 9.89 31.78 -23.90
CA PRO A 70 9.20 32.30 -25.08
C PRO A 70 9.56 31.56 -26.38
N ASP A 71 10.76 30.96 -26.43
CA ASP A 71 11.33 30.36 -27.63
C ASP A 71 11.22 28.83 -27.66
N TYR A 72 11.18 28.17 -26.49
CA TYR A 72 11.10 26.70 -26.39
C TYR A 72 10.56 26.20 -25.04
N ILE A 73 10.10 24.95 -25.04
CA ILE A 73 9.64 24.23 -23.85
C ILE A 73 10.63 23.08 -23.56
N VAL A 74 11.00 22.92 -22.29
CA VAL A 74 11.91 21.88 -21.76
C VAL A 74 11.08 20.79 -21.10
N CYS A 75 11.42 19.51 -21.32
CA CYS A 75 10.68 18.40 -20.72
C CYS A 75 10.92 18.36 -19.20
N LEU A 76 9.88 18.16 -18.40
CA LEU A 76 10.01 18.05 -16.94
C LEU A 76 10.52 16.67 -16.48
N GLU A 77 10.53 15.70 -17.39
CA GLU A 77 10.96 14.32 -17.17
C GLU A 77 12.37 14.07 -17.69
N ASP A 78 12.72 14.60 -18.87
CA ASP A 78 14.02 14.31 -19.53
C ASP A 78 15.00 15.50 -19.61
N GLY A 79 14.55 16.71 -19.25
CA GLY A 79 15.37 17.94 -19.31
C GLY A 79 15.70 18.38 -20.72
#